data_AF-A6UXM7-F1
#
_entry.id   AF-A6UXM7-F1
#
_cell.length_a   1.000
_cell.length_b   1.000
_cell.length_c   1.000
_cell.angle_alpha   90.00
_cell.angle_beta   90.00
_cell.angle_gamma   90.00
#
_symmetry.space_group_name_H-M   'P 1'
#
loop_
_entity.id
_entity.type
_entity.pdbx_description
1 polymer ?
#
loop_
_entity_poly.entity_id
_entity_poly.type
_entity_poly.pdbx_seq_one_letter_code
_entity_poly.pdbx_strand_id
1 'polypeptide(L)'
;MSMNPDNVLTLALANDELDRFLVGEPFYFLEARSDNEEPQNVSQAFDQLLMPYWRATRDPDLPFRFVAALLKILATYPDRNRAIYVAQNWIWYYRFCLSKKRANPQGPYGDLFEVDLGAVAVALKRQLEANKDELIRDTRWAGAAWNSSNGLWGPLLRTSTTVRDKLGGPDFVPDNP
;
A
#
# COMPACT_ATOMS: atom_id res chain seq x y z
N MET A 1 10.78 -25.75 -5.04
CA MET A 1 9.90 -25.25 -3.97
C MET A 1 8.49 -25.19 -4.54
N SER A 2 7.55 -26.00 -4.03
CA SER A 2 6.16 -25.90 -4.47
C SER A 2 5.57 -24.61 -3.93
N MET A 3 5.09 -23.72 -4.80
CA MET A 3 4.26 -22.61 -4.36
C MET A 3 3.04 -23.19 -3.65
N ASN A 4 2.80 -22.75 -2.42
CA ASN A 4 1.61 -23.16 -1.68
C ASN A 4 0.38 -22.66 -2.48
N PRO A 5 -0.51 -23.54 -2.98
CA PRO A 5 -1.73 -23.12 -3.68
C PRO A 5 -2.66 -22.27 -2.81
N ASP A 6 -2.46 -22.26 -1.49
CA ASP A 6 -3.16 -21.37 -0.55
C ASP A 6 -2.50 -19.98 -0.42
N ASN A 7 -1.48 -19.67 -1.22
CA ASN A 7 -0.89 -18.32 -1.25
C ASN A 7 -1.80 -17.38 -2.05
N VAL A 8 -2.58 -16.59 -1.30
CA VAL A 8 -3.53 -15.60 -1.82
C VAL A 8 -2.91 -14.61 -2.81
N LEU A 9 -1.62 -14.27 -2.71
CA LEU A 9 -0.93 -13.43 -3.69
C LEU A 9 -0.77 -14.17 -5.03
N THR A 10 -0.33 -15.42 -5.02
CA THR A 10 -0.16 -16.20 -6.24
C THR A 10 -1.49 -16.36 -6.98
N LEU A 11 -2.58 -16.56 -6.23
CA LEU A 11 -3.91 -16.62 -6.82
C LEU A 11 -4.33 -15.27 -7.43
N ALA A 12 -4.11 -14.16 -6.72
CA ALA A 12 -4.42 -12.83 -7.25
C ALA A 12 -3.63 -12.54 -8.54
N LEU A 13 -2.35 -12.92 -8.59
CA LEU A 13 -1.51 -12.77 -9.77
C LEU A 13 -1.96 -13.66 -10.93
N ALA A 14 -2.44 -14.88 -10.66
CA ALA A 14 -2.93 -15.80 -11.68
C ALA A 14 -4.25 -15.37 -12.32
N ASN A 15 -5.06 -14.57 -11.61
CA ASN A 15 -6.38 -14.13 -12.05
C ASN A 15 -6.43 -12.65 -12.48
N ASP A 16 -5.30 -11.94 -12.52
CA ASP A 16 -5.24 -10.48 -12.76
C ASP A 16 -6.04 -9.65 -11.72
N GLU A 17 -5.97 -10.09 -10.46
CA GLU A 17 -6.71 -9.53 -9.32
C GLU A 17 -5.79 -8.95 -8.25
N LEU A 18 -4.58 -8.51 -8.62
CA LEU A 18 -3.63 -7.93 -7.67
C LEU A 18 -4.23 -6.71 -6.94
N ASP A 19 -5.10 -5.93 -7.59
CA ASP A 19 -5.84 -4.84 -6.97
C ASP A 19 -6.70 -5.30 -5.77
N ARG A 20 -7.37 -6.45 -5.90
CA ARG A 20 -8.18 -7.03 -4.82
C ARG A 20 -7.30 -7.51 -3.65
N PHE A 21 -6.14 -8.07 -3.96
CA PHE A 21 -5.14 -8.41 -2.95
C PHE A 21 -4.61 -7.18 -2.21
N LEU A 22 -4.26 -6.10 -2.91
CA LEU A 22 -3.77 -4.89 -2.27
C LEU A 22 -4.80 -4.32 -1.29
N VAL A 23 -6.08 -4.32 -1.69
CA VAL A 23 -7.19 -3.83 -0.86
C VAL A 23 -7.57 -4.78 0.28
N GLY A 24 -7.16 -6.05 0.19
CA GLY A 24 -7.52 -7.11 1.14
C GLY A 24 -9.01 -7.45 1.05
N GLU A 25 -9.53 -7.59 -0.17
CA GLU A 25 -10.85 -8.20 -0.36
C GLU A 25 -10.85 -9.65 0.14
N PRO A 26 -11.95 -10.16 0.73
CA PRO A 26 -12.09 -11.58 0.95
C PRO A 26 -12.01 -12.33 -0.39
N PHE A 27 -11.18 -13.36 -0.54
CA PHE A 27 -10.36 -14.07 0.45
C PHE A 27 -8.85 -13.78 0.33
N TYR A 28 -8.49 -12.62 -0.24
CA TYR A 28 -7.11 -12.14 -0.38
C TYR A 28 -6.55 -11.38 0.82
N PHE A 29 -7.38 -11.06 1.81
CA PHE A 29 -6.93 -10.50 3.08
C PHE A 29 -5.99 -11.49 3.79
N LEU A 30 -4.79 -11.02 4.17
CA LEU A 30 -3.90 -11.81 5.02
C LEU A 30 -4.23 -11.53 6.48
N GLU A 31 -4.74 -12.54 7.20
CA GLU A 31 -4.99 -12.41 8.62
C GLU A 31 -3.67 -12.22 9.40
N ALA A 32 -3.64 -11.22 10.28
CA ALA A 32 -2.55 -10.99 11.20
C ALA A 32 -3.10 -10.56 12.56
N ARG A 33 -2.40 -10.91 13.64
CA ARG A 33 -2.67 -10.37 14.97
C ARG A 33 -2.26 -8.89 14.97
N SER A 34 -3.22 -8.03 14.71
CA SER A 34 -3.10 -6.58 14.80
C SER A 34 -3.98 -6.10 15.95
N ASP A 35 -3.55 -5.03 16.62
CA ASP A 35 -4.32 -4.42 17.71
C ASP A 35 -5.56 -3.67 17.18
N ASN A 36 -5.64 -3.43 15.87
CA ASN A 36 -6.70 -2.70 15.21
C ASN A 36 -7.09 -3.38 13.89
N GLU A 37 -8.36 -3.31 13.53
CA GLU A 37 -8.82 -3.74 12.21
C GLU A 37 -8.12 -2.93 11.11
N GLU A 38 -7.67 -3.61 10.07
CA GLU A 38 -7.06 -3.01 8.88
C GLU A 38 -7.65 -3.66 7.62
N PRO A 39 -7.81 -2.92 6.51
CA PRO A 39 -8.34 -3.48 5.28
C PRO A 39 -7.37 -4.48 4.63
N GLN A 40 -6.07 -4.34 4.89
CA GLN A 40 -5.02 -5.29 4.56
C GLN A 40 -3.87 -5.12 5.55
N ASN A 41 -3.27 -6.22 6.01
CA ASN A 41 -2.08 -6.20 6.86
C ASN A 41 -0.82 -5.97 5.99
N VAL A 42 -0.65 -4.74 5.48
CA VAL A 42 0.33 -4.42 4.43
C VAL A 42 1.74 -4.91 4.77
N SER A 43 2.22 -4.71 6.00
CA SER A 43 3.57 -5.18 6.38
C SER A 43 3.72 -6.69 6.27
N GLN A 44 2.74 -7.44 6.77
CA GLN A 44 2.74 -8.90 6.75
C GLN A 44 2.52 -9.42 5.33
N ALA A 45 1.59 -8.83 4.57
CA ALA A 45 1.35 -9.18 3.17
C ALA A 45 2.60 -8.96 2.32
N PHE A 46 3.31 -7.86 2.56
CA PHE A 46 4.57 -7.56 1.88
C PHE A 46 5.69 -8.52 2.27
N ASP A 47 5.92 -8.73 3.57
CA ASP A 47 7.07 -9.51 4.06
C ASP A 47 6.88 -11.02 3.90
N GLN A 48 5.64 -11.53 4.02
CA GLN A 48 5.34 -12.96 3.99
C GLN A 48 4.92 -13.46 2.62
N LEU A 49 4.37 -12.59 1.75
CA LEU A 49 3.86 -13.01 0.44
C LEU A 49 4.64 -12.35 -0.70
N LEU A 50 4.67 -11.02 -0.77
CA LEU A 50 5.27 -10.30 -1.92
C LEU A 50 6.78 -10.50 -2.02
N MET A 51 7.52 -10.31 -0.93
CA MET A 51 8.98 -10.48 -0.92
C MET A 51 9.40 -11.93 -1.18
N PRO A 52 8.81 -12.95 -0.53
CA PRO A 52 9.11 -14.35 -0.83
C PRO A 52 8.76 -14.74 -2.27
N TYR A 53 7.61 -14.29 -2.79
CA TYR A 53 7.24 -14.50 -4.20
C TYR A 53 8.30 -13.93 -5.13
N TRP A 54 8.66 -12.64 -4.96
CA TRP A 54 9.67 -11.99 -5.79
C TRP A 54 11.02 -12.70 -5.75
N ARG A 55 11.50 -13.11 -4.56
CA ARG A 55 12.78 -13.82 -4.44
C ARG A 55 12.75 -15.19 -5.13
N ALA A 56 11.62 -15.88 -5.07
CA ALA A 56 11.47 -17.22 -5.63
C ALA A 56 11.31 -17.21 -7.16
N THR A 57 10.56 -16.25 -7.71
CA THR A 57 10.19 -16.24 -9.14
C THR A 57 11.02 -15.28 -9.96
N ARG A 58 11.50 -14.18 -9.36
CA ARG A 58 12.08 -13.02 -10.06
C ARG A 58 11.19 -12.55 -11.22
N ASP A 59 9.87 -12.63 -11.04
CA ASP A 59 8.87 -12.27 -12.06
C ASP A 59 9.06 -10.82 -12.54
N PRO A 60 9.54 -10.59 -13.78
CA PRO A 60 9.86 -9.26 -14.27
C PRO A 60 8.64 -8.36 -14.42
N ASP A 61 7.43 -8.92 -14.47
CA ASP A 61 6.19 -8.14 -14.61
C ASP A 61 5.67 -7.61 -13.27
N LEU A 62 6.04 -8.24 -12.15
CA LEU A 62 5.52 -7.90 -10.82
C LEU A 62 5.66 -6.41 -10.47
N PRO A 63 6.80 -5.73 -10.72
CA PRO A 63 6.94 -4.29 -10.48
C PRO A 63 5.88 -3.47 -11.22
N PHE A 64 5.62 -3.80 -12.49
CA PHE A 64 4.63 -3.10 -13.31
C PHE A 64 3.20 -3.40 -12.87
N ARG A 65 2.89 -4.67 -12.57
CA ARG A 65 1.58 -5.08 -12.05
C ARG A 65 1.27 -4.41 -10.72
N PHE A 66 2.26 -4.25 -9.85
CA PHE A 66 2.11 -3.55 -8.57
C PHE A 66 1.70 -2.09 -8.77
N VAL A 67 2.38 -1.36 -9.66
CA VAL A 67 2.03 0.03 -10.02
C VAL A 67 0.64 0.10 -10.66
N ALA A 68 0.34 -0.79 -11.61
CA ALA A 68 -0.94 -0.84 -12.29
C ALA A 68 -2.11 -1.13 -11.33
N ALA A 69 -1.92 -2.05 -10.36
CA ALA A 69 -2.91 -2.36 -9.35
C ALA A 69 -3.19 -1.16 -8.44
N LEU A 70 -2.16 -0.41 -8.01
CA LEU A 70 -2.34 0.83 -7.23
C LEU A 70 -3.13 1.89 -8.02
N LEU A 71 -2.84 2.06 -9.31
CA LEU A 71 -3.60 2.97 -10.18
C LEU A 71 -5.05 2.50 -10.36
N LYS A 72 -5.27 1.20 -10.55
CA LYS A 72 -6.58 0.59 -10.71
C LYS A 72 -7.45 0.82 -9.46
N ILE A 73 -6.94 0.57 -8.26
CA ILE A 73 -7.73 0.79 -7.03
C ILE A 73 -8.10 2.27 -6.86
N LEU A 74 -7.18 3.19 -7.13
CA LEU A 74 -7.45 4.63 -7.04
C LEU A 74 -8.47 5.09 -8.09
N ALA A 75 -8.50 4.46 -9.27
CA ALA A 75 -9.41 4.81 -10.35
C ALA A 75 -10.80 4.17 -10.18
N THR A 76 -10.91 2.90 -9.80
CA THR A 76 -12.15 2.14 -9.97
C THR A 76 -12.75 1.58 -8.70
N TYR A 77 -12.02 1.53 -7.58
CA TYR A 77 -12.52 0.83 -6.39
C TYR A 77 -13.70 1.60 -5.74
N PRO A 78 -14.83 0.95 -5.41
CA PRO A 78 -16.05 1.66 -5.01
C PRO A 78 -15.89 2.51 -3.73
N ASP A 79 -15.22 1.98 -2.71
CA ASP A 79 -14.94 2.70 -1.47
C ASP A 79 -13.65 3.53 -1.61
N ARG A 80 -13.81 4.81 -1.95
CA ARG A 80 -12.69 5.71 -2.25
C ARG A 80 -11.75 5.90 -1.07
N ASN A 81 -12.30 6.04 0.13
CA ASN A 81 -11.50 6.21 1.34
C ASN A 81 -10.65 4.98 1.63
N ARG A 82 -11.22 3.76 1.45
CA ARG A 82 -10.45 2.50 1.53
C ARG A 82 -9.32 2.47 0.51
N ALA A 83 -9.60 2.80 -0.76
CA ALA A 83 -8.61 2.79 -1.82
C ALA A 83 -7.45 3.75 -1.54
N ILE A 84 -7.74 4.99 -1.13
CA ILE A 84 -6.75 6.00 -0.76
C ILE A 84 -5.88 5.50 0.40
N TYR A 85 -6.52 5.03 1.47
CA TYR A 85 -5.84 4.57 2.67
C TYR A 85 -4.91 3.38 2.40
N VAL A 86 -5.41 2.37 1.69
CA VAL A 86 -4.63 1.20 1.31
C VAL A 86 -3.47 1.57 0.38
N ALA A 87 -3.73 2.34 -0.68
CA ALA A 87 -2.69 2.73 -1.63
C ALA A 87 -1.54 3.45 -0.93
N GLN A 88 -1.88 4.37 -0.02
CA GLN A 88 -0.89 5.08 0.78
C GLN A 88 -0.11 4.14 1.70
N ASN A 89 -0.77 3.20 2.39
CA ASN A 89 -0.09 2.25 3.27
C ASN A 89 0.91 1.37 2.51
N TRP A 90 0.54 0.89 1.30
CA TRP A 90 1.46 0.17 0.43
C TRP A 90 2.65 1.01 -0.01
N ILE A 91 2.42 2.26 -0.42
CA ILE A 91 3.51 3.18 -0.80
C ILE A 91 4.44 3.44 0.39
N TRP A 92 3.88 3.75 1.56
CA TRP A 92 4.65 4.01 2.77
C TRP A 92 5.51 2.81 3.14
N TYR A 93 4.92 1.61 3.20
CA TYR A 93 5.66 0.40 3.59
C TYR A 93 6.73 0.04 2.56
N TYR A 94 6.41 0.11 1.27
CA TYR A 94 7.38 -0.11 0.20
C TYR A 94 8.57 0.86 0.30
N ARG A 95 8.30 2.16 0.52
CA ARG A 95 9.34 3.19 0.68
C ARG A 95 10.16 2.99 1.96
N PHE A 96 9.53 2.54 3.05
CA PHE A 96 10.23 2.13 4.25
C PHE A 96 11.18 0.96 3.96
N CYS A 97 10.72 -0.11 3.32
CA CYS A 97 11.57 -1.24 2.94
C CYS A 97 12.72 -0.83 2.01
N LEU A 98 12.48 0.04 1.03
CA LEU A 98 13.54 0.60 0.18
C LEU A 98 14.57 1.41 0.97
N SER A 99 14.14 2.21 1.96
CA SER A 99 15.08 2.92 2.84
C SER A 99 15.97 1.93 3.62
N LYS A 100 15.41 0.80 4.04
CA LYS A 100 16.15 -0.27 4.71
C LYS A 100 17.12 -0.98 3.75
N LYS A 101 16.72 -1.23 2.50
CA LYS A 101 17.60 -1.72 1.43
C LYS A 101 18.81 -0.81 1.24
N ARG A 102 18.59 0.50 1.16
CA ARG A 102 19.68 1.49 1.00
C ARG A 102 20.64 1.51 2.19
N ALA A 103 20.10 1.42 3.40
CA ALA A 103 20.90 1.40 4.63
C ALA A 103 21.68 0.08 4.83
N ASN A 104 21.11 -1.05 4.40
CA ASN A 104 21.76 -2.36 4.46
C ASN A 104 21.39 -3.20 3.22
N PRO A 105 22.17 -3.11 2.13
CA PRO A 105 21.91 -3.86 0.89
C PRO A 105 21.98 -5.38 1.03
N GLN A 106 22.59 -5.89 2.09
CA GLN A 106 22.65 -7.33 2.40
C GLN A 106 21.56 -7.77 3.41
N GLY A 107 20.70 -6.82 3.82
CA GLY A 107 19.61 -7.08 4.75
C GLY A 107 18.39 -7.74 4.10
N PRO A 108 17.29 -7.90 4.85
CA PRO A 108 16.08 -8.56 4.36
C PRO A 108 15.53 -7.96 3.06
N TYR A 109 15.67 -6.66 2.85
CA TYR A 109 15.14 -5.98 1.66
C TYR A 109 16.19 -5.77 0.55
N GLY A 110 17.37 -6.39 0.66
CA GLY A 110 18.48 -6.25 -0.30
C GLY A 110 18.08 -6.50 -1.76
N ASP A 111 17.20 -7.47 -1.95
CA ASP A 111 16.68 -7.90 -3.25
C ASP A 111 15.46 -7.11 -3.74
N LEU A 112 14.90 -6.19 -2.95
CA LEU A 112 13.64 -5.52 -3.28
C LEU A 112 13.74 -4.79 -4.63
N PHE A 113 12.77 -5.05 -5.52
CA PHE A 113 12.66 -4.39 -6.81
C PHE A 113 12.38 -2.89 -6.66
N GLU A 114 12.82 -2.11 -7.64
CA GLU A 114 12.63 -0.66 -7.69
C GLU A 114 11.56 -0.30 -8.73
N VAL A 115 10.56 0.49 -8.31
CA VAL A 115 9.50 1.01 -9.18
C VAL A 115 9.43 2.52 -9.11
N ASP A 116 9.07 3.13 -10.24
CA ASP A 116 8.60 4.51 -10.27
C ASP A 116 7.14 4.56 -9.79
N LEU A 117 6.90 5.36 -8.75
CA LEU A 117 5.58 5.59 -8.15
C LEU A 117 5.00 6.96 -8.52
N GLY A 118 5.64 7.72 -9.42
CA GLY A 118 5.24 9.08 -9.79
C GLY A 118 3.78 9.17 -10.27
N ALA A 119 3.36 8.28 -11.17
CA ALA A 119 1.97 8.23 -11.65
C ALA A 119 0.98 7.93 -10.52
N VAL A 120 1.35 7.01 -9.61
CA VAL A 120 0.52 6.66 -8.44
C VAL A 120 0.40 7.86 -7.50
N ALA A 121 1.49 8.57 -7.25
CA ALA A 121 1.49 9.75 -6.40
C ALA A 121 0.60 10.87 -6.94
N VAL A 122 0.65 11.13 -8.25
CA VAL A 122 -0.27 12.10 -8.90
C VAL A 122 -1.73 11.67 -8.73
N ALA A 123 -2.04 10.39 -8.96
CA ALA A 123 -3.39 9.88 -8.79
C ALA A 123 -3.85 9.96 -7.32
N LEU A 124 -2.99 9.57 -6.38
CA LEU A 124 -3.27 9.58 -4.96
C LEU A 124 -3.48 11.01 -4.44
N LYS A 125 -2.64 11.96 -4.82
CA LYS A 125 -2.80 13.39 -4.47
C LYS A 125 -4.17 13.91 -4.90
N ARG A 126 -4.54 13.68 -6.17
CA ARG A 126 -5.85 14.09 -6.70
C ARG A 126 -7.01 13.47 -5.92
N GLN A 127 -6.90 12.20 -5.54
CA GLN A 127 -7.94 11.53 -4.75
C GLN A 127 -7.99 12.07 -3.31
N LEU A 128 -6.85 12.35 -2.67
CA LEU A 128 -6.81 12.99 -1.35
C LEU A 128 -7.52 14.35 -1.38
N GLU A 129 -7.18 15.19 -2.35
CA GLU A 129 -7.75 16.53 -2.50
C GLU A 129 -9.26 16.50 -2.78
N ALA A 130 -9.69 15.61 -3.67
CA ALA A 130 -11.09 15.49 -4.07
C ALA A 130 -11.99 14.91 -2.96
N ASN A 131 -11.46 14.07 -2.07
CA ASN A 131 -12.24 13.36 -1.05
C ASN A 131 -11.98 13.88 0.38
N LYS A 132 -11.32 15.04 0.55
CA LYS A 132 -10.93 15.60 1.85
C LYS A 132 -12.05 15.56 2.90
N ASP A 133 -13.22 16.08 2.55
CA ASP A 133 -14.34 16.17 3.50
C ASP A 133 -14.87 14.80 3.93
N GLU A 134 -14.87 13.82 3.01
CA GLU A 134 -15.26 12.44 3.33
C GLU A 134 -14.21 11.76 4.20
N LEU A 135 -12.92 11.98 3.92
CA LEU A 135 -11.81 11.48 4.72
C LEU A 135 -11.79 12.06 6.13
N ILE A 136 -12.20 13.31 6.33
CA ILE A 136 -12.34 13.93 7.66
C ILE A 136 -13.45 13.25 8.48
N ARG A 137 -14.53 12.82 7.82
CA ARG A 137 -15.67 12.14 8.48
C ARG A 137 -15.45 10.66 8.71
N ASP A 138 -14.50 10.04 7.99
CA ASP A 138 -14.23 8.61 8.08
C ASP A 138 -13.35 8.27 9.28
N THR A 139 -13.93 7.56 10.24
CA THR A 139 -13.28 7.19 11.50
C THR A 139 -12.81 5.74 11.53
N ARG A 140 -12.73 5.07 10.38
CA ARG A 140 -12.20 3.70 10.28
C ARG A 140 -10.67 3.69 10.39
N TRP A 141 -10.12 2.57 10.85
CA TRP A 141 -8.68 2.28 10.89
C TRP A 141 -7.88 3.38 11.60
N ALA A 142 -6.83 3.92 10.97
CA ALA A 142 -6.08 5.05 11.50
C ALA A 142 -6.92 6.34 11.70
N GLY A 143 -8.12 6.43 11.13
CA GLY A 143 -9.03 7.55 11.32
C GLY A 143 -9.81 7.50 12.64
N ALA A 144 -9.72 6.39 13.38
CA ALA A 144 -10.41 6.22 14.64
C ALA A 144 -9.99 7.26 15.70
N ALA A 145 -10.90 7.56 16.62
CA ALA A 145 -10.76 8.62 17.61
C ALA A 145 -9.54 8.45 18.54
N TRP A 146 -9.04 7.22 18.71
CA TRP A 146 -7.83 6.96 19.48
C TRP A 146 -6.55 7.46 18.77
N ASN A 147 -6.56 7.64 17.45
CA ASN A 147 -5.40 8.01 16.63
C ASN A 147 -5.53 9.39 15.95
N SER A 148 -6.75 9.87 15.74
CA SER A 148 -7.02 11.07 14.96
C SER A 148 -8.24 11.84 15.44
N SER A 149 -8.12 13.16 15.54
CA SER A 149 -9.25 14.08 15.75
C SER A 149 -9.96 14.48 14.45
N ASN A 150 -9.37 14.17 13.29
CA ASN A 150 -9.84 14.64 11.97
C ASN A 150 -10.03 13.45 11.00
N GLY A 151 -10.59 12.34 11.49
CA GLY A 151 -10.80 11.13 10.70
C GLY A 151 -9.53 10.61 10.03
N LEU A 152 -9.66 9.92 8.90
CA LEU A 152 -8.56 9.43 8.09
C LEU A 152 -7.69 10.55 7.51
N TRP A 153 -8.21 11.77 7.32
CA TRP A 153 -7.45 12.88 6.76
C TRP A 153 -6.14 13.17 7.52
N GLY A 154 -6.21 13.23 8.85
CA GLY A 154 -5.04 13.52 9.69
C GLY A 154 -3.88 12.54 9.49
N PRO A 155 -4.08 11.22 9.68
CA PRO A 155 -3.07 10.20 9.41
C PRO A 155 -2.57 10.21 7.97
N LEU A 156 -3.46 10.39 6.98
CA LEU A 156 -3.07 10.44 5.57
C LEU A 156 -2.10 11.61 5.30
N LEU A 157 -2.37 12.80 5.84
CA LEU A 157 -1.48 13.95 5.69
C LEU A 157 -0.11 13.71 6.37
N ARG A 158 -0.11 13.13 7.58
CA ARG A 158 1.14 12.78 8.30
C ARG A 158 1.99 11.78 7.52
N THR A 159 1.36 10.75 6.97
CA THR A 159 2.05 9.72 6.19
C THR A 159 2.56 10.27 4.86
N SER A 160 1.76 11.05 4.14
CA SER A 160 2.18 11.73 2.90
C SER A 160 3.43 12.58 3.11
N THR A 161 3.43 13.39 4.17
CA THR A 161 4.59 14.21 4.56
C THR A 161 5.80 13.34 4.91
N THR A 162 5.59 12.26 5.67
CA THR A 162 6.65 11.32 6.05
C THR A 162 7.28 10.64 4.84
N VAL A 163 6.48 10.23 3.85
CA VAL A 163 6.99 9.58 2.64
C VAL A 163 7.88 10.54 1.84
N ARG A 164 7.43 11.78 1.64
CA ARG A 164 8.21 12.82 0.95
C ARG A 164 9.49 13.17 1.70
N ASP A 165 9.36 13.55 2.98
CA ASP A 165 10.43 14.22 3.72
C ASP A 165 11.42 13.26 4.37
N LYS A 166 11.00 12.03 4.71
CA LYS A 166 11.84 11.06 5.45
C LYS A 166 12.21 9.83 4.64
N LEU A 167 11.38 9.41 3.69
CA LEU A 167 11.61 8.20 2.90
C LEU A 167 12.05 8.48 1.46
N GLY A 168 12.20 9.76 1.09
CA GLY A 168 12.57 10.22 -0.25
C GLY A 168 11.64 9.67 -1.34
N GLY A 169 10.38 9.41 -0.98
CA GLY A 169 9.35 8.89 -1.88
C GLY A 169 8.77 9.99 -2.77
N PRO A 170 7.82 9.64 -3.65
CA PRO A 170 7.17 10.63 -4.50
C PRO A 170 6.33 11.58 -3.64
N ASP A 171 6.13 12.81 -4.13
CA ASP A 171 5.29 13.80 -3.46
C ASP A 171 3.82 13.60 -3.84
N PHE A 172 3.01 13.31 -2.84
CA PHE A 172 1.55 13.30 -2.92
C PHE A 172 0.91 14.05 -1.75
N VAL A 173 1.64 14.98 -1.13
CA VAL A 173 1.09 15.88 -0.12
C VAL A 173 0.04 16.77 -0.79
N PRO A 174 -1.22 16.78 -0.31
CA PRO A 174 -2.27 17.64 -0.85
C PRO A 174 -1.92 19.13 -0.73
N ASP A 175 -2.31 19.93 -1.72
CA ASP A 175 -2.09 21.39 -1.69
C ASP A 175 -3.06 22.11 -0.74
N ASN A 176 -4.12 21.43 -0.32
CA ASN A 176 -5.12 21.89 0.64
C ASN A 176 -5.04 21.13 1.98
N PRO A 177 -3.96 21.24 2.76
CA PRO A 177 -3.76 20.47 3.99
C PRO A 177 -4.89 20.65 5.02
#